data_AF-A0A392S3L2-F1
#
_entry.id   AF-A0A392S3L2-F1
#
_cell.length_a   1.000
_cell.length_b   1.000
_cell.length_c   1.000
_cell.angle_alpha   90.00
_cell.angle_beta   90.00
_cell.angle_gamma   90.00
#
_symmetry.space_group_name_H-M   'P 1'
#
loop_
_entity.id
_entity.type
_entity.pdbx_description
1 polymer ?
#
loop_
_entity_poly.entity_id
_entity_poly.type
_entity_poly.pdbx_seq_one_letter_code
_entity_poly.pdbx_strand_id
1 'polypeptide(L)'
;VAPIVSSYNEKIRPVLDALENLRRLNIAKEGIQLPTIVVVGDQSSGKSSVLESLAGISLPRGQGICTRVPLVMRLQNHPLPYPELVLEYNGNHVSTDEENVSDAINTATEELAG
;
A
#
# COMPACT_ATOMS: atom_id res chain seq x y z
N VAL A 1 11.64 -4.05 -22.13
CA VAL A 1 10.31 -3.46 -21.83
C VAL A 1 9.69 -3.02 -23.15
N ALA A 2 8.41 -3.29 -23.40
CA ALA A 2 7.76 -2.86 -24.63
C ALA A 2 7.84 -1.31 -24.76
N PRO A 3 8.15 -0.76 -25.94
CA PRO A 3 8.43 0.68 -26.11
C PRO A 3 7.28 1.61 -25.70
N ILE A 4 6.04 1.13 -25.77
CA ILE A 4 4.86 1.85 -25.27
C ILE A 4 4.95 2.03 -23.75
N VAL A 5 5.32 0.98 -23.02
CA VAL A 5 5.40 0.99 -21.55
C VAL A 5 6.54 1.90 -21.07
N SER A 6 7.66 2.01 -21.80
CA SER A 6 8.75 2.92 -21.43
C SER A 6 8.35 4.39 -21.58
N SER A 7 7.70 4.76 -22.69
CA SER A 7 7.28 6.15 -22.94
C SER A 7 6.23 6.65 -21.95
N TYR A 8 5.28 5.80 -21.55
CA TYR A 8 4.31 6.15 -20.52
C TYR A 8 4.95 6.30 -19.14
N ASN A 9 5.89 5.43 -18.79
CA ASN A 9 6.61 5.51 -17.51
C ASN A 9 7.41 6.81 -17.35
N GLU A 10 8.04 7.31 -18.41
CA GLU A 10 8.79 8.59 -18.38
C GLU A 10 7.88 9.79 -18.05
N LYS A 11 6.62 9.75 -18.48
CA LYS A 11 5.66 10.83 -18.22
C LYS A 11 4.94 10.68 -16.89
N ILE A 12 4.62 9.44 -16.50
CA ILE A 12 3.80 9.17 -15.31
C ILE A 12 4.65 9.23 -14.03
N ARG A 13 5.90 8.76 -14.06
CA ARG A 13 6.77 8.73 -12.87
C ARG A 13 6.93 10.10 -12.20
N PRO A 14 7.27 11.19 -12.91
CA PRO A 14 7.39 12.51 -12.28
C PRO A 14 6.10 12.98 -11.60
N VAL A 15 4.93 12.61 -12.15
CA VAL A 15 3.63 12.96 -11.56
C VAL A 15 3.37 12.16 -10.28
N LEU A 16 3.68 10.87 -10.28
CA LEU A 16 3.57 10.03 -9.08
C LEU A 16 4.54 10.47 -7.98
N ASP A 17 5.76 10.84 -8.34
CA ASP A 17 6.78 11.35 -7.42
C ASP A 17 6.33 12.68 -6.80
N ALA A 18 5.76 13.59 -7.61
CA ALA A 18 5.19 14.85 -7.12
C ALA A 18 4.03 14.61 -6.14
N LEU A 19 3.12 13.69 -6.47
CA LEU A 19 2.02 13.26 -5.59
C LEU A 19 2.55 12.75 -4.24
N GLU A 20 3.60 11.94 -4.26
CA GLU A 20 4.16 11.37 -3.04
C GLU A 20 4.85 12.43 -2.17
N ASN A 21 5.56 13.38 -2.79
CA ASN A 21 6.13 14.53 -2.09
C ASN A 21 5.04 15.38 -1.42
N LEU A 22 3.92 15.63 -2.10
CA LEU A 22 2.78 16.35 -1.53
C LEU A 22 2.16 15.59 -0.34
N ARG A 23 2.04 14.26 -0.42
CA ARG A 23 1.57 13.45 0.71
C ARG A 23 2.48 13.58 1.93
N ARG A 24 3.81 13.55 1.74
CA ARG A 24 4.80 13.70 2.83
C ARG A 24 4.71 15.06 3.53
N LEU A 25 4.31 16.10 2.80
CA LEU A 25 4.08 17.44 3.37
C LEU A 25 2.76 17.54 4.17
N ASN A 26 1.98 16.46 4.29
CA ASN A 26 0.73 16.42 5.04
C ASN A 26 -0.30 17.49 4.59
N ILE A 27 -0.26 17.93 3.34
CA ILE A 27 -1.15 18.98 2.83
C ILE A 27 -2.65 18.60 2.86
N ALA A 28 -2.95 17.30 3.02
CA ALA A 28 -4.31 16.84 3.25
C ALA A 28 -4.92 17.42 4.54
N LYS A 29 -4.09 17.74 5.55
CA LYS A 29 -4.54 18.43 6.77
C LYS A 29 -4.97 19.88 6.52
N GLU A 30 -4.44 20.49 5.46
CA GLU A 30 -4.78 21.84 5.01
C GLU A 30 -6.00 21.86 4.06
N GLY A 31 -6.71 20.73 3.93
CA GLY A 31 -7.90 20.61 3.09
C GLY A 31 -7.63 20.32 1.61
N ILE A 32 -6.36 20.14 1.21
CA ILE A 32 -6.00 19.79 -0.17
C ILE A 32 -6.07 18.28 -0.35
N GLN A 33 -7.09 17.82 -1.08
CA GLN A 33 -7.25 16.40 -1.38
C GLN A 33 -6.28 15.94 -2.46
N LEU A 34 -5.57 14.85 -2.20
CA LEU A 34 -4.68 14.22 -3.17
C LEU A 34 -5.39 13.03 -3.84
N PRO A 35 -5.25 12.86 -5.18
CA PRO A 35 -5.72 11.69 -5.88
C PRO A 35 -5.34 10.38 -5.17
N THR A 36 -6.34 9.53 -4.94
CA THR A 36 -6.19 8.23 -4.26
C THR A 36 -7.08 7.21 -4.95
N ILE A 37 -6.58 5.98 -5.08
CA ILE A 37 -7.36 4.85 -5.60
C ILE A 37 -7.94 4.11 -4.41
N VAL A 38 -9.26 3.90 -4.41
CA VAL A 38 -9.96 3.16 -3.35
C VAL A 38 -10.49 1.86 -3.95
N VAL A 39 -10.20 0.74 -3.29
CA VAL A 39 -10.69 -0.58 -3.67
C VAL A 39 -11.93 -0.89 -2.85
N VAL A 40 -13.06 -1.11 -3.51
CA VAL A 40 -14.36 -1.37 -2.87
C VAL A 40 -15.04 -2.60 -3.48
N GLY A 41 -15.87 -3.28 -2.70
CA GLY A 41 -16.68 -4.40 -3.16
C GLY A 41 -17.01 -5.39 -2.04
N ASP A 42 -17.97 -6.27 -2.30
CA ASP A 42 -18.51 -7.24 -1.33
C ASP A 42 -17.45 -8.18 -0.75
N GLN A 43 -17.71 -8.75 0.42
CA GLN A 43 -16.82 -9.76 1.01
C GLN A 43 -16.56 -10.89 0.00
N SER A 44 -15.31 -11.37 -0.07
CA SER A 44 -14.89 -12.43 -1.01
C SER A 44 -14.90 -12.08 -2.50
N SER A 45 -15.07 -10.80 -2.90
CA SER A 45 -14.98 -10.37 -4.30
C SER A 45 -13.55 -10.32 -4.90
N GLY A 46 -12.54 -10.85 -4.20
CA GLY A 46 -11.15 -10.89 -4.70
C GLY A 46 -10.33 -9.60 -4.53
N LYS A 47 -10.83 -8.60 -3.79
CA LYS A 47 -10.11 -7.33 -3.50
C LYS A 47 -8.69 -7.57 -2.99
N SER A 48 -8.54 -8.42 -1.97
CA SER A 48 -7.24 -8.74 -1.39
C SER A 48 -6.33 -9.41 -2.42
N SER A 49 -6.86 -10.34 -3.23
CA SER A 49 -6.08 -11.02 -4.27
C SER A 49 -5.55 -10.08 -5.35
N VAL A 50 -6.32 -9.04 -5.72
CA VAL A 50 -5.84 -8.00 -6.64
C VAL A 50 -4.72 -7.19 -5.99
N LEU A 51 -4.87 -6.78 -4.74
CA LEU A 51 -3.85 -6.02 -4.01
C LEU A 51 -2.57 -6.85 -3.79
N GLU A 52 -2.70 -8.13 -3.43
CA GLU A 52 -1.60 -9.08 -3.31
C GLU A 52 -0.82 -9.20 -4.63
N SER A 53 -1.53 -9.34 -5.76
CA SER A 53 -0.92 -9.46 -7.08
C SER A 53 -0.18 -8.18 -7.52
N LEU A 54 -0.68 -7.00 -7.10
CA LEU A 54 -0.04 -5.72 -7.40
C LEU A 54 1.18 -5.45 -6.53
N ALA A 55 1.11 -5.82 -5.25
CA ALA A 55 2.16 -5.55 -4.28
C ALA A 55 3.24 -6.63 -4.21
N GLY A 56 2.93 -7.85 -4.67
CA GLY A 56 3.83 -8.99 -4.55
C GLY A 56 3.93 -9.53 -3.12
N ILE A 57 2.94 -9.26 -2.27
CA ILE A 57 2.92 -9.70 -0.86
C ILE A 57 1.65 -10.50 -0.57
N SER A 58 1.70 -11.33 0.47
CA SER A 58 0.49 -11.96 1.01
C SER A 58 -0.18 -11.02 2.02
N LEU A 59 -1.48 -10.78 1.85
CA LEU A 59 -2.27 -10.04 2.82
C LEU A 59 -2.94 -11.02 3.80
N PRO A 60 -3.31 -10.56 5.01
CA PRO A 60 -4.01 -11.42 5.95
C PRO A 60 -5.25 -12.09 5.38
N ARG A 61 -5.38 -13.39 5.68
CA ARG A 61 -6.54 -14.22 5.34
C ARG A 61 -7.08 -14.86 6.62
N GLY A 62 -8.40 -14.92 6.76
CA GLY A 62 -9.05 -15.53 7.93
C GLY A 62 -10.56 -15.71 7.74
N GLN A 63 -11.21 -16.43 8.66
CA GLN A 63 -12.67 -16.47 8.71
C GLN A 63 -13.21 -15.18 9.35
N GLY A 64 -14.10 -14.46 8.64
CA GLY A 64 -14.67 -13.18 9.08
C GLY A 64 -14.18 -11.97 8.28
N ILE A 65 -14.25 -10.78 8.88
CA ILE A 65 -13.78 -9.52 8.25
C ILE A 65 -12.26 -9.44 8.36
N CYS A 66 -11.54 -9.72 7.28
CA CYS A 66 -10.08 -9.70 7.25
C CYS A 66 -9.48 -8.28 7.32
N THR A 67 -10.29 -7.24 7.08
CA THR A 67 -9.84 -5.83 7.09
C THR A 67 -10.69 -5.03 8.07
N ARG A 68 -10.29 -5.04 9.34
CA ARG A 68 -10.97 -4.28 10.41
C ARG A 68 -10.52 -2.82 10.49
N VAL A 69 -9.34 -2.53 9.92
CA VAL A 69 -8.74 -1.21 9.81
C VAL A 69 -8.44 -0.92 8.33
N PRO A 70 -8.68 0.30 7.82
CA PRO A 70 -8.31 0.64 6.45
C PRO A 70 -6.81 0.44 6.21
N LEU A 71 -6.45 -0.41 5.24
CA LEU A 71 -5.08 -0.60 4.81
C LEU A 71 -4.74 0.41 3.70
N VAL A 72 -3.72 1.25 3.92
CA VAL A 72 -3.20 2.16 2.90
C VAL A 72 -1.95 1.55 2.30
N MET A 73 -2.01 1.17 1.02
CA MET A 73 -0.90 0.58 0.29
C MET A 73 -0.16 1.64 -0.54
N ARG A 74 1.15 1.75 -0.33
CA ARG A 74 2.03 2.71 -1.02
C ARG A 74 3.13 1.94 -1.74
N LEU A 75 3.03 1.84 -3.06
CA LEU A 75 4.04 1.22 -3.91
C LEU A 75 4.95 2.31 -4.48
N GLN A 76 6.24 2.24 -4.17
CA GLN A 76 7.24 3.24 -4.58
C GLN A 76 8.36 2.57 -5.35
N ASN A 77 8.94 3.31 -6.29
CA ASN A 77 10.13 2.83 -6.99
C ASN A 77 11.32 2.83 -6.04
N HIS A 78 11.91 1.65 -5.82
CA HIS A 78 13.06 1.48 -4.96
C HIS A 78 14.33 1.27 -5.81
N PRO A 79 15.48 1.89 -5.49
CA PRO A 79 16.69 1.80 -6.31
C PRO A 79 17.38 0.43 -6.19
N LEU A 80 17.12 -0.31 -5.11
CA LEU A 80 17.68 -1.64 -4.90
C LEU A 80 16.80 -2.71 -5.56
N PRO A 81 17.39 -3.84 -5.98
CA PRO A 81 16.64 -4.94 -6.59
C PRO A 81 15.76 -5.69 -5.59
N TYR A 82 16.01 -5.53 -4.29
CA TYR A 82 15.24 -6.14 -3.21
C TYR A 82 14.19 -5.14 -2.72
N PRO A 83 12.92 -5.54 -2.55
CA PRO A 83 11.90 -4.66 -2.02
C PRO A 83 12.14 -4.38 -0.53
N GLU A 84 11.92 -3.14 -0.13
CA GLU A 84 11.86 -2.74 1.28
C GLU A 84 10.39 -2.69 1.71
N LEU A 85 10.00 -3.52 2.68
CA LEU A 85 8.64 -3.55 3.19
C LEU A 85 8.62 -2.93 4.59
N VAL A 86 7.81 -1.87 4.74
CA VAL A 86 7.63 -1.17 6.01
C VAL A 86 6.14 -1.03 6.29
N LEU A 87 5.73 -1.47 7.48
CA LEU A 87 4.39 -1.25 8.01
C LEU A 87 4.42 -0.06 8.98
N GLU A 88 3.54 0.92 8.76
CA GLU A 88 3.41 2.11 9.61
C GLU A 88 2.01 2.16 10.26
N TYR A 89 1.96 2.31 11.58
CA TYR A 89 0.73 2.48 12.35
C TYR A 89 1.02 3.12 13.70
N ASN A 90 0.13 3.98 14.23
CA ASN A 90 0.34 4.66 15.54
C ASN A 90 1.70 5.37 15.72
N GLY A 91 2.35 5.79 14.63
CA GLY A 91 3.71 6.35 14.66
C GLY A 91 4.83 5.32 14.80
N ASN A 92 4.50 4.03 14.89
CA ASN A 92 5.45 2.92 14.81
C ASN A 92 5.81 2.63 13.35
N HIS A 93 7.06 2.25 13.12
CA HIS A 93 7.56 1.73 11.85
C HIS A 93 8.13 0.33 12.08
N VAL A 94 7.55 -0.67 11.41
CA VAL A 94 7.96 -2.06 11.50
C VAL A 94 8.53 -2.48 10.15
N SER A 95 9.84 -2.71 10.10
CA SER A 95 10.47 -3.36 8.95
C SER A 95 10.04 -4.82 8.91
N THR A 96 9.65 -5.31 7.73
CA THR A 96 9.18 -6.68 7.54
C THR A 96 9.64 -7.21 6.17
N ASP A 97 9.21 -8.42 5.82
CA ASP A 97 9.51 -9.10 4.56
C ASP A 97 8.25 -9.80 4.03
N GLU A 98 8.35 -10.40 2.84
CA GLU A 98 7.21 -11.03 2.16
C GLU A 98 6.62 -12.21 2.97
N GLU A 99 7.42 -12.88 3.80
CA GLU A 99 6.99 -14.01 4.62
C GLU A 99 6.23 -13.54 5.86
N ASN A 100 6.67 -12.45 6.48
CA ASN A 100 6.17 -11.99 7.78
C ASN A 100 5.17 -10.82 7.71
N VAL A 101 5.01 -10.18 6.55
CA VAL A 101 4.16 -8.97 6.42
C VAL A 101 2.69 -9.23 6.75
N SER A 102 2.16 -10.41 6.43
CA SER A 102 0.79 -10.79 6.79
C SER A 102 0.60 -10.80 8.31
N ASP A 103 1.53 -11.41 9.04
CA ASP A 103 1.46 -11.49 10.49
C ASP A 103 1.67 -10.12 11.14
N ALA A 104 2.58 -9.31 10.61
CA ALA A 104 2.77 -7.93 11.05
C ALA A 104 1.49 -7.09 10.90
N ILE A 105 0.77 -7.23 9.78
CA ILE A 105 -0.51 -6.54 9.56
C ILE A 105 -1.57 -7.05 10.55
N ASN A 106 -1.63 -8.36 10.82
CA ASN A 106 -2.55 -8.92 11.80
C ASN A 106 -2.30 -8.37 13.21
N THR A 107 -1.05 -8.40 13.67
CA THR A 107 -0.66 -7.85 14.98
C THR A 107 -1.03 -6.36 15.10
N ALA A 108 -0.72 -5.56 14.07
CA ALA A 108 -1.09 -4.15 14.05
C ALA A 108 -2.63 -3.95 14.06
N THR A 109 -3.36 -4.80 13.34
CA THR A 109 -4.83 -4.74 13.30
C THR A 109 -5.44 -5.07 14.65
N GLU A 110 -4.92 -6.09 15.36
CA GLU A 110 -5.34 -6.43 16.73
C GLU A 110 -5.03 -5.31 17.72
N GLU A 111 -3.87 -4.67 17.61
CA GLU A 111 -3.53 -3.52 18.47
C GLU A 111 -4.49 -2.33 18.26
N LEU A 112 -4.87 -2.06 17.01
CA LEU A 112 -5.71 -0.93 16.64
C LEU A 112 -7.21 -1.17 16.88
N ALA A 113 -7.67 -2.42 16.75
CA ALA A 113 -9.10 -2.75 16.71
C ALA A 113 -9.56 -3.84 17.69
N GLY A 114 -8.67 -4.38 18.54
CA GLY A 114 -8.95 -5.47 19.49
C GLY A 114 -9.25 -6.79 18.81
#